data_AF-A0A975YLA8-F1
#
_entry.id   AF-A0A975YLA8-F1
#
_cell.length_a   1.000
_cell.length_b   1.000
_cell.length_c   1.000
_cell.angle_alpha   90.00
_cell.angle_beta   90.00
_cell.angle_gamma   90.00
#
_symmetry.space_group_name_H-M   'P 1'
#
loop_
_entity.id
_entity.type
_entity.pdbx_description
1 polymer ?
#
loop_
_entity_poly.entity_id
_entity_poly.type
_entity_poly.pdbx_seq_one_letter_code
_entity_poly.pdbx_strand_id
1 'polypeptide(L)'
;MLERHDCPWCRRWLREVGEASWNRSDLGRRAPLRRVDIAQGLPDDLAFLKNWRFTPTFVLVDGGREIGRIIGYQGDWSFWQQAEALLARLPEERTKGGP
;
A
#
# COMPACT_ATOMS: atom_id res chain seq x y z
N MET A 1 -2.14 1.32 -3.41
CA MET A 1 -1.70 0.48 -4.53
C MET A 1 -1.63 1.33 -5.78
N LEU A 2 -0.44 1.41 -6.37
CA LEU A 2 -0.22 1.90 -7.73
C LEU A 2 -0.51 0.76 -8.70
N GLU A 3 -1.39 0.99 -9.67
CA GLU A 3 -1.85 -0.03 -10.60
C GLU A 3 -2.05 0.53 -12.02
N ARG A 4 -2.31 -0.37 -12.96
CA ARG A 4 -2.81 -0.05 -14.31
C ARG A 4 -3.88 -1.06 -14.69
N HIS A 5 -4.77 -0.67 -15.60
CA HIS A 5 -5.83 -1.56 -16.10
C HIS A 5 -5.29 -2.85 -16.75
N ASP A 6 -4.11 -2.80 -17.37
CA ASP A 6 -3.49 -3.92 -18.09
C ASP A 6 -2.71 -4.88 -17.17
N CYS A 7 -2.54 -4.53 -15.90
CA CYS A 7 -1.68 -5.24 -14.96
C CYS A 7 -2.29 -6.58 -14.48
N PRO A 8 -1.77 -7.75 -14.92
CA PRO A 8 -2.30 -9.04 -14.50
C PRO A 8 -2.08 -9.31 -13.00
N TRP A 9 -0.95 -8.84 -12.46
CA TRP A 9 -0.59 -9.01 -11.05
C TRP A 9 -1.43 -8.15 -10.11
N CYS A 10 -1.86 -6.96 -10.56
CA CYS A 10 -2.80 -6.11 -9.84
C CYS A 10 -4.17 -6.81 -9.73
N ARG A 11 -4.65 -7.38 -10.84
CA ARG A 11 -5.87 -8.21 -10.85
C ARG A 11 -5.74 -9.45 -9.98
N ARG A 12 -4.55 -10.06 -9.91
CA ARG A 12 -4.28 -11.21 -9.04
C ARG A 12 -4.40 -10.83 -7.56
N TRP A 13 -3.74 -9.75 -7.14
CA TRP A 13 -3.85 -9.24 -5.77
C TRP A 13 -5.31 -8.91 -5.40
N LEU A 14 -6.06 -8.27 -6.30
CA LEU A 14 -7.47 -7.95 -6.07
C LEU A 14 -8.35 -9.19 -5.85
N ARG A 15 -8.04 -10.32 -6.49
CA ARG A 15 -8.78 -11.58 -6.31
C ARG A 15 -8.39 -12.33 -5.04
N GLU A 16 -7.11 -12.37 -4.72
CA GLU A 16 -6.58 -13.19 -3.62
C GLU A 16 -6.65 -12.47 -2.26
N VAL A 17 -6.32 -11.18 -2.24
CA VAL A 17 -6.38 -10.33 -1.05
C VAL A 17 -7.61 -9.42 -1.13
N GLY A 18 -7.61 -8.53 -2.13
CA GLY A 18 -8.72 -7.61 -2.38
C GLY A 18 -8.89 -6.51 -1.35
N GLU A 19 -9.54 -5.41 -1.78
CA GLU A 19 -9.86 -4.26 -0.93
C GLU A 19 -10.68 -4.66 0.30
N ALA A 20 -11.66 -5.54 0.11
CA ALA A 20 -12.56 -5.96 1.17
C ALA A 20 -11.83 -6.71 2.30
N SER A 21 -10.89 -7.61 1.98
CA SER A 21 -10.14 -8.33 3.02
C SER A 21 -9.06 -7.45 3.64
N TRP A 22 -8.37 -6.64 2.83
CA TRP A 22 -7.41 -5.66 3.34
C TRP A 22 -8.07 -4.70 4.34
N ASN A 23 -9.15 -4.00 3.95
CA ASN A 23 -9.80 -2.99 4.78
C ASN A 23 -10.44 -3.57 6.07
N ARG A 24 -10.76 -4.87 6.09
CA ARG A 24 -11.26 -5.56 7.29
C ARG A 24 -10.15 -6.05 8.24
N SER A 25 -8.91 -6.14 7.76
CA SER A 25 -7.76 -6.55 8.56
C SER A 25 -7.26 -5.44 9.49
N ASP A 26 -6.53 -5.80 10.54
CA ASP A 26 -5.86 -4.83 11.41
C ASP A 26 -4.88 -3.92 10.65
N LEU A 27 -4.15 -4.51 9.69
CA LEU A 27 -3.20 -3.76 8.86
C LEU A 27 -3.92 -2.73 7.98
N GLY A 28 -5.01 -3.12 7.32
CA GLY A 28 -5.75 -2.20 6.47
C GLY A 28 -6.57 -1.16 7.23
N ARG A 29 -6.93 -1.42 8.49
CA ARG A 29 -7.48 -0.38 9.39
C ARG A 29 -6.42 0.68 9.74
N ARG A 30 -5.18 0.26 9.96
CA ARG A 30 -4.04 1.15 10.23
C ARG A 30 -3.54 1.88 8.98
N ALA A 31 -3.62 1.24 7.82
CA ALA A 31 -3.21 1.79 6.53
C ALA A 31 -4.27 1.50 5.45
N PRO A 32 -5.33 2.33 5.37
CA PRO A 32 -6.40 2.16 4.38
C PRO A 32 -5.86 2.14 2.95
N LEU A 33 -6.40 1.24 2.11
CA LEU A 33 -5.93 1.14 0.73
C LEU A 33 -6.52 2.28 -0.12
N ARG A 34 -5.64 3.10 -0.70
CA ARG A 34 -5.98 3.95 -1.85
C ARG A 34 -5.44 3.33 -3.13
N ARG A 35 -6.28 3.23 -4.15
CA ARG A 35 -5.93 2.75 -5.49
C ARG A 35 -5.63 3.94 -6.41
N VAL A 36 -4.56 3.86 -7.18
CA VAL A 36 -4.12 4.92 -8.08
C VAL A 36 -3.75 4.30 -9.42
N ASP A 37 -4.51 4.64 -10.45
CA ASP A 37 -4.19 4.27 -11.83
C ASP A 37 -3.08 5.17 -12.36
N ILE A 38 -1.86 4.64 -12.40
CA ILE A 38 -0.68 5.39 -12.82
C ILE A 38 -0.63 5.61 -14.34
N ALA A 39 -1.52 4.99 -15.12
CA ALA A 39 -1.65 5.31 -16.54
C ALA A 39 -2.13 6.75 -16.76
N GLN A 40 -2.83 7.34 -15.78
CA GLN A 40 -3.29 8.73 -15.80
C GLN A 40 -2.28 9.70 -15.18
N GLY A 41 -1.11 9.22 -14.76
CA GLY A 41 -0.14 9.98 -13.97
C GLY A 41 -0.37 9.85 -12.46
N LEU A 42 0.51 10.47 -11.67
CA LEU A 42 0.33 10.53 -10.22
C LEU A 42 -0.50 11.75 -9.82
N PRO A 43 -1.43 11.60 -8.86
CA PRO A 43 -2.06 12.72 -8.18
C PRO A 43 -1.02 13.65 -7.52
N ASP A 44 -1.35 14.93 -7.39
CA ASP A 44 -0.47 15.95 -6.78
C ASP A 44 -0.05 15.57 -5.35
N ASP A 45 -0.96 14.98 -4.58
CA ASP A 45 -0.70 14.53 -3.21
C ASP A 45 0.32 13.38 -3.12
N LEU A 46 0.70 12.78 -4.25
CA LEU A 46 1.69 11.72 -4.37
C LEU A 46 2.87 12.09 -5.29
N ALA A 47 2.97 13.36 -5.74
CA ALA A 47 4.03 13.80 -6.65
C ALA A 47 5.46 13.61 -6.11
N PHE A 48 5.62 13.46 -4.79
CA PHE A 48 6.90 13.16 -4.14
C PHE A 48 7.39 11.73 -4.36
N LEU A 49 6.53 10.80 -4.80
CA LEU A 49 6.90 9.42 -5.04
C LEU A 49 7.88 9.31 -6.21
N LYS A 50 8.94 8.53 -6.02
CA LYS A 50 9.91 8.19 -7.07
C LYS A 50 9.68 6.77 -7.59
N ASN A 51 10.13 6.47 -8.81
CA ASN A 51 10.10 5.11 -9.38
C ASN A 51 8.72 4.41 -9.30
N TRP A 52 7.64 5.16 -9.52
CA TRP A 52 6.26 4.72 -9.33
C TRP A 52 5.67 3.94 -10.52
N ARG A 53 6.47 3.69 -11.57
CA ARG A 53 5.99 3.07 -12.83
C ARG A 53 5.82 1.54 -12.78
N PHE A 54 6.27 0.89 -11.71
CA PHE A 54 6.14 -0.57 -11.54
C PHE A 54 4.79 -0.92 -10.89
N THR A 55 4.10 -1.93 -11.42
CA THR A 55 2.77 -2.33 -10.93
C THR A 55 2.63 -3.83 -10.71
N PRO A 56 1.94 -4.27 -9.64
CA PRO A 56 1.44 -3.44 -8.55
C PRO A 56 2.59 -2.94 -7.68
N THR A 57 2.50 -1.72 -7.17
CA THR A 57 3.37 -1.24 -6.08
C THR A 57 2.50 -0.77 -4.92
N PHE A 58 2.77 -1.26 -3.72
CA PHE A 58 2.07 -0.84 -2.51
C PHE A 58 2.99 0.08 -1.74
N VAL A 59 2.66 1.37 -1.73
CA VAL A 59 3.45 2.39 -1.02
C VAL A 59 2.75 2.73 0.28
N LEU A 60 3.48 2.66 1.40
CA LEU A 60 3.03 3.17 2.69
C LEU A 60 3.45 4.64 2.80
N VAL A 61 2.46 5.51 3.00
CA VAL A 61 2.63 6.95 3.14
C VAL A 61 2.17 7.36 4.53
N ASP A 62 2.99 8.15 5.22
CA ASP A 62 2.64 8.78 6.50
C ASP A 62 3.15 10.22 6.50
N GLY A 63 2.32 11.17 6.96
CA GLY A 63 2.69 12.59 7.02
C GLY A 63 3.18 13.20 5.69
N GLY A 64 2.66 12.74 4.54
CA GLY A 64 3.09 13.22 3.21
C GLY A 64 4.46 12.72 2.77
N ARG A 65 4.97 11.65 3.38
CA ARG A 65 6.25 11.02 3.03
C ARG A 65 6.09 9.52 2.84
N GLU A 66 6.90 8.96 1.95
CA GLU A 66 7.01 7.52 1.78
C GLU A 66 7.81 6.90 2.93
N ILE A 67 7.21 5.92 3.61
CA ILE A 67 7.84 5.10 4.65
C ILE A 67 8.52 3.87 4.05
N GLY A 68 7.93 3.34 2.98
CA GLY A 68 8.47 2.24 2.21
C GLY A 68 7.44 1.67 1.25
N ARG A 69 7.81 0.61 0.55
CA ARG A 69 6.95 -0.02 -0.44
C ARG A 69 7.19 -1.52 -0.60
N ILE A 70 6.17 -2.19 -1.14
CA ILE A 70 6.23 -3.55 -1.68
C ILE A 70 6.09 -3.43 -3.19
N ILE A 71 7.03 -4.01 -3.96
CA ILE A 71 7.03 -3.97 -5.42
C ILE A 71 6.66 -5.35 -5.95
N GLY A 72 5.63 -5.41 -6.78
CA GLY A 72 5.10 -6.64 -7.34
C GLY A 72 4.20 -7.40 -6.38
N TYR A 73 3.79 -8.58 -6.82
CA TYR A 73 2.93 -9.48 -6.04
C TYR A 73 3.22 -10.94 -6.40
N GLN A 74 3.71 -11.71 -5.44
CA GLN A 74 4.10 -13.12 -5.63
C GLN A 74 3.02 -14.11 -5.12
N GLY A 75 2.21 -13.68 -4.16
CA GLY A 75 1.16 -14.46 -3.52
C GLY A 75 0.70 -13.80 -2.22
N ASP A 76 -0.45 -14.24 -1.73
CA ASP A 76 -1.16 -13.67 -0.57
C ASP A 76 -0.32 -13.77 0.71
N TRP A 77 0.20 -14.95 1.03
CA TRP A 77 0.99 -15.17 2.23
C TRP A 77 2.23 -14.26 2.28
N SER A 78 2.97 -14.19 1.17
CA SER A 78 4.15 -13.32 1.06
C SER A 78 3.79 -11.84 1.14
N PHE A 79 2.64 -11.44 0.61
CA PHE A 79 2.16 -10.07 0.70
C PHE A 79 1.82 -9.68 2.14
N TRP A 80 1.09 -10.52 2.88
CA TRP A 80 0.75 -10.25 4.28
C TRP A 80 2.00 -10.10 5.15
N GLN A 81 2.98 -11.00 5.03
CA GLN A 81 4.26 -10.90 5.76
C GLN A 81 5.01 -9.59 5.44
N GLN A 82 5.07 -9.19 4.16
CA GLN A 82 5.72 -7.94 3.76
C GLN A 82 4.95 -6.71 4.26
N ALA A 83 3.62 -6.78 4.28
CA ALA A 83 2.77 -5.71 4.78
C ALA A 83 2.95 -5.51 6.29
N GLU A 84 3.00 -6.59 7.07
CA GLU A 84 3.32 -6.53 8.50
C GLU A 84 4.68 -5.87 8.73
N ALA A 85 5.73 -6.33 8.04
CA ALA A 85 7.06 -5.76 8.16
C ALA A 85 7.14 -4.29 7.71
N LEU A 86 6.33 -3.88 6.73
CA LEU A 86 6.25 -2.51 6.27
C LEU A 86 5.54 -1.61 7.29
N LEU A 87 4.42 -2.05 7.84
CA LEU A 87 3.66 -1.29 8.85
C LEU A 87 4.34 -1.25 10.22
N ALA A 88 5.20 -2.21 10.53
CA ALA A 88 6.05 -2.17 11.73
C ALA A 88 7.07 -1.02 11.73
N ARG A 89 7.29 -0.36 10.58
CA ARG A 89 8.15 0.82 10.47
C ARG A 89 7.44 2.12 10.83
N LEU A 90 6.11 2.10 10.93
CA LEU A 90 5.39 3.24 11.47
C LEU A 90 5.80 3.40 12.93
N PRO A 91 6.00 4.63 13.42
CA PRO A 91 6.13 4.84 14.84
C PRO A 91 4.90 4.23 15.53
N GLU A 92 5.10 3.49 16.63
CA GLU A 92 3.99 3.16 17.52
C GLU A 92 3.28 4.48 17.81
N GLU A 93 1.94 4.46 17.71
CA GLU A 93 1.13 5.66 17.88
C GLU A 93 1.69 6.44 19.07
N ARG A 94 1.99 7.72 18.87
CA ARG A 94 2.18 8.60 20.01
C ARG A 94 0.90 8.48 20.81
N THR A 95 0.93 7.69 21.87
CA THR A 95 -0.03 7.70 22.97
C THR A 95 0.03 9.12 23.54
N LYS A 96 -0.61 10.06 22.85
CA LYS A 96 -1.06 11.32 23.43
C LYS A 96 -2.35 11.01 24.19
N GLY A 97 -2.16 10.21 25.22
CA GLY A 97 -2.91 10.22 26.46
C GLY A 97 -1.87 10.38 27.56
N GLY A 98 -1.26 11.57 27.63
CA GLY A 98 -0.48 11.99 28.79
C GLY A 98 -1.44 12.61 29.83
N PRO A 99 -1.03 12.60 31.11
CA PRO A 99 -1.85 12.36 32.30
C PRO A 99 -3.05 13.29 32.52
#